data_AF-A0A2I0T326-F1
#
_entry.id   AF-A0A2I0T326-F1
#
_cell.length_a   1.000
_cell.length_b   1.000
_cell.length_c   1.000
_cell.angle_alpha   90.00
_cell.angle_beta   90.00
_cell.angle_gamma   90.00
#
_symmetry.space_group_name_H-M   'P 1'
#
loop_
_entity.id
_entity.type
_entity.pdbx_description
1 polymer ?
#
loop_
_entity_poly.entity_id
_entity_poly.type
_entity_poly.pdbx_seq_one_letter_code
_entity_poly.pdbx_strand_id
1 'polypeptide(L)'
;MQYMELLPKEMQPVAGTEGAYYRRRQLMRQLPLYDQDPSQCRGLAEGELKLMEDFVKKYKAEALGVGEVALPGQGGGGKEEGKPQDKSIAAGKPSESTNGALESVPAGEHYIKV
;
A
#
# COMPACT_ATOMS: atom_id res chain seq x y z
N MET A 1 -3.72 25.52 9.71
CA MET A 1 -3.10 25.16 8.42
C MET A 1 -3.05 23.64 8.34
N GLN A 2 -3.70 23.04 7.35
CA GLN A 2 -3.61 21.59 7.13
C GLN A 2 -2.52 21.32 6.09
N TYR A 3 -1.59 20.42 6.41
CA TYR A 3 -0.42 20.14 5.55
C TYR A 3 -0.80 19.81 4.09
N MET A 4 -1.86 19.01 3.90
CA MET A 4 -2.28 18.59 2.56
C MET A 4 -2.77 19.74 1.67
N GLU A 5 -3.31 20.81 2.27
CA GLU A 5 -3.77 21.99 1.54
C GLU A 5 -2.61 22.83 0.99
N LEU A 6 -1.39 22.66 1.52
CA LEU A 6 -0.19 23.40 1.13
C LEU A 6 0.55 22.75 -0.05
N LEU A 7 0.24 21.51 -0.38
CA LEU A 7 0.79 20.87 -1.56
C LEU A 7 0.21 21.53 -2.83
N PRO A 8 1.01 21.67 -3.91
CA PRO A 8 0.47 22.01 -5.23
C PRO A 8 -0.71 21.12 -5.58
N LYS A 9 -1.75 21.68 -6.21
CA LYS A 9 -3.03 20.98 -6.42
C LYS A 9 -2.85 19.67 -7.19
N GLU A 10 -1.92 19.66 -8.13
CA GLU A 10 -1.56 18.52 -8.98
C GLU A 10 -0.78 17.43 -8.21
N MET A 11 -0.20 17.77 -7.06
CA MET A 11 0.56 16.86 -6.19
C MET A 11 -0.23 16.40 -4.96
N GLN A 12 -1.45 16.91 -4.75
CA GLN A 12 -2.29 16.47 -3.65
C GLN A 12 -2.69 15.00 -3.87
N PRO A 13 -2.46 14.09 -2.88
CA PRO A 13 -2.60 12.65 -3.08
C PRO A 13 -4.06 12.18 -3.00
N VAL A 14 -4.94 12.80 -3.79
CA VAL A 14 -6.35 12.42 -3.90
C VAL A 14 -6.47 11.14 -4.74
N ALA A 15 -7.24 10.16 -4.27
CA ALA A 15 -7.42 8.89 -4.95
C ALA A 15 -7.83 9.07 -6.43
N GLY A 16 -7.21 8.30 -7.32
CA GLY A 16 -7.45 8.38 -8.77
C GLY A 16 -6.80 9.56 -9.50
N THR A 17 -6.05 10.43 -8.80
CA THR A 17 -5.36 11.58 -9.43
C THR A 17 -3.87 11.34 -9.65
N GLU A 18 -3.26 12.17 -10.50
CA GLU A 18 -1.80 12.22 -10.71
C GLU A 18 -1.02 12.43 -9.41
N GLY A 19 -1.57 13.20 -8.46
CA GLY A 19 -0.96 13.40 -7.15
C GLY A 19 -0.90 12.13 -6.32
N ALA A 20 -1.90 11.25 -6.40
CA ALA A 20 -1.86 9.94 -5.74
C ALA A 20 -0.81 9.03 -6.39
N TYR A 21 -0.71 9.02 -7.72
CA TYR A 21 0.34 8.28 -8.43
C TYR A 21 1.74 8.82 -8.09
N TYR A 22 1.91 10.14 -8.05
CA TYR A 22 3.15 10.78 -7.62
C TYR A 22 3.55 10.39 -6.19
N ARG A 23 2.61 10.46 -5.24
CA ARG A 23 2.82 10.04 -3.85
C ARG A 23 3.23 8.58 -3.76
N ARG A 24 2.63 7.69 -4.55
CA ARG A 24 3.02 6.26 -4.62
C ARG A 24 4.47 6.09 -5.09
N ARG A 25 4.89 6.80 -6.13
CA ARG A 25 6.30 6.78 -6.58
C ARG A 25 7.26 7.28 -5.51
N GLN A 26 6.92 8.37 -4.81
CA GLN A 26 7.74 8.87 -3.72
C GLN A 26 7.79 7.90 -2.54
N LEU A 27 6.71 7.20 -2.24
CA LEU A 27 6.70 6.15 -1.20
C LEU A 27 7.71 5.05 -1.55
N MET A 28 7.71 4.54 -2.79
CA MET A 28 8.65 3.49 -3.20
C MET A 28 10.11 3.93 -3.10
N ARG A 29 10.42 5.21 -3.34
CA ARG A 29 11.78 5.77 -3.20
C ARG A 29 12.26 5.85 -1.75
N GLN A 30 11.34 5.93 -0.79
CA GLN A 30 11.66 6.01 0.63
C GLN A 30 11.91 4.64 1.26
N LEU A 31 11.40 3.57 0.63
CA LEU A 31 11.47 2.24 1.19
C LEU A 31 12.78 1.54 0.83
N PRO A 32 13.39 0.78 1.75
CA PRO A 32 14.56 -0.01 1.46
C PRO A 32 14.31 -1.07 0.39
N LEU A 33 15.35 -1.38 -0.38
CA LEU A 33 15.25 -2.34 -1.49
C LEU A 33 14.91 -3.77 -1.00
N TYR A 34 15.46 -4.18 0.13
CA TYR A 34 15.25 -5.51 0.73
C TYR A 34 13.83 -5.71 1.30
N ASP A 35 13.07 -4.63 1.57
CA ASP A 35 11.65 -4.72 1.95
C ASP A 35 10.76 -5.05 0.74
N GLN A 36 11.28 -4.86 -0.47
CA GLN A 36 10.54 -4.98 -1.72
C GLN A 36 10.96 -6.18 -2.56
N ASP A 37 12.19 -6.65 -2.39
CA ASP A 37 12.79 -7.71 -3.19
C ASP A 37 13.61 -8.67 -2.31
N PRO A 38 13.13 -9.91 -2.11
CA PRO A 38 13.84 -10.93 -1.34
C PRO A 38 15.25 -11.23 -1.88
N SER A 39 15.51 -11.01 -3.17
CA SER A 39 16.83 -11.26 -3.77
C SER A 39 17.91 -10.29 -3.27
N GLN A 40 17.48 -9.18 -2.66
CA GLN A 40 18.36 -8.14 -2.11
C GLN A 40 18.64 -8.33 -0.62
N CYS A 41 17.96 -9.28 0.03
CA CYS A 41 18.20 -9.63 1.42
C CYS A 41 19.51 -10.41 1.55
N ARG A 42 20.42 -9.91 2.39
CA ARG A 42 21.62 -10.67 2.80
C ARG A 42 21.34 -11.30 4.15
N GLY A 43 21.44 -12.63 4.24
CA GLY A 43 21.30 -13.36 5.50
C GLY A 43 19.94 -14.01 5.74
N LEU A 44 19.16 -14.26 4.69
CA LEU A 44 18.05 -15.22 4.81
C LEU A 44 18.62 -16.63 5.01
N ALA A 45 18.13 -17.33 6.02
CA ALA A 45 18.48 -18.72 6.26
C ALA A 45 17.84 -19.64 5.20
N GLU A 46 18.29 -20.90 5.17
CA GLU A 46 17.72 -21.90 4.29
C GLU A 46 16.21 -22.07 4.57
N GLY A 47 15.39 -21.97 3.52
CA GLY A 47 13.93 -22.02 3.62
C GLY A 47 13.23 -20.67 3.88
N GLU A 48 13.93 -19.65 4.38
CA GLU A 48 13.32 -18.33 4.67
C GLU A 48 13.04 -17.50 3.42
N LEU A 49 13.71 -17.79 2.30
CA LEU A 49 13.48 -17.09 1.03
C LEU A 49 12.02 -17.14 0.61
N LYS A 50 11.39 -18.32 0.72
CA LYS A 50 9.99 -18.49 0.36
C LYS A 50 9.05 -17.71 1.29
N LEU A 51 9.36 -17.67 2.58
CA LEU A 51 8.60 -16.88 3.54
C LEU A 51 8.70 -15.38 3.23
N MET A 52 9.90 -14.91 2.87
CA MET A 52 10.12 -13.51 2.49
C MET A 52 9.37 -13.16 1.18
N GLU A 53 9.38 -14.04 0.18
CA GLU A 53 8.57 -13.85 -1.04
C GLU A 53 7.07 -13.72 -0.74
N ASP A 54 6.53 -14.64 0.06
CA ASP A 54 5.11 -14.64 0.42
C ASP A 54 4.75 -13.42 1.28
N PHE A 55 5.66 -13.00 2.16
CA PHE A 55 5.53 -11.77 2.93
C PHE A 55 5.47 -10.53 2.02
N VAL A 56 6.46 -10.37 1.14
CA VAL A 56 6.53 -9.22 0.21
C VAL A 56 5.27 -9.14 -0.66
N LYS A 57 4.75 -10.30 -1.10
CA LYS A 57 3.50 -10.37 -1.87
C LYS A 57 2.30 -9.82 -1.07
N LYS A 58 2.11 -10.28 0.16
CA LYS A 58 1.03 -9.81 1.05
C LYS A 58 1.19 -8.34 1.41
N TYR A 59 2.40 -7.95 1.80
CA TYR A 59 2.75 -6.58 2.14
C TYR A 59 2.40 -5.59 1.02
N LYS A 60 2.79 -5.90 -0.23
CA LYS A 60 2.47 -5.06 -1.40
C LYS A 60 0.97 -4.98 -1.71
N ALA A 61 0.22 -6.05 -1.45
CA ALA A 61 -1.20 -6.13 -1.76
C ALA A 61 -2.08 -5.50 -0.69
N GLU A 62 -1.72 -5.65 0.59
CA GLU A 62 -2.64 -5.40 1.71
C GLU A 62 -2.20 -4.22 2.59
N ALA A 63 -0.91 -3.91 2.68
CA ALA A 63 -0.38 -2.95 3.65
C ALA A 63 0.33 -1.75 3.03
N LEU A 64 1.01 -1.95 1.89
CA LEU A 64 1.85 -0.93 1.29
C LEU A 64 1.02 0.27 0.82
N GLY A 65 1.29 1.42 1.42
CA GLY A 65 0.66 2.68 1.05
C GLY A 65 -0.75 2.89 1.61
N VAL A 66 -1.23 1.99 2.47
CA VAL A 66 -2.50 2.08 3.21
C VAL A 66 -2.29 2.84 4.51
N GLY A 67 -3.22 3.73 4.85
CA GLY A 67 -3.21 4.44 6.12
C GLY A 67 -4.36 5.43 6.20
N GLU A 68 -5.05 5.46 7.33
CA GLU A 68 -6.11 6.44 7.59
C GLU A 68 -5.49 7.76 8.03
N VAL A 69 -6.01 8.87 7.49
CA VAL A 69 -5.64 10.22 7.91
C VAL A 69 -6.86 10.86 8.54
N ALA A 70 -6.74 11.23 9.82
CA ALA A 70 -7.76 11.98 10.52
C ALA A 70 -7.26 13.38 10.87
N LEU A 71 -8.18 14.33 10.95
CA LEU A 71 -7.88 15.64 11.52
C LEU A 71 -7.55 15.48 13.02
N PRO A 72 -6.71 16.36 13.59
CA PRO A 72 -6.48 16.38 15.02
C PRO A 72 -7.81 16.42 15.80
N GLY A 73 -8.03 15.46 16.69
CA GLY A 73 -9.27 15.31 17.47
C GLY A 73 -10.37 14.48 16.80
N GLN A 74 -10.14 13.92 15.61
CA GLN A 74 -11.12 13.13 14.85
C GLN A 74 -10.69 11.67 14.55
N GLY A 75 -9.47 11.27 14.96
CA GLY A 75 -9.00 9.89 14.82
C GLY A 75 -9.47 9.02 16.00
N GLY A 76 -10.23 7.97 15.73
CA GLY A 76 -10.68 7.00 16.75
C GLY A 76 -12.14 6.54 16.67
N GLY A 77 -12.85 6.79 15.56
CA GLY A 77 -14.22 6.33 15.36
C GLY A 77 -14.29 4.92 14.75
N GLY A 78 -13.99 3.88 15.52
CA GLY A 78 -14.32 2.50 15.14
C GLY A 78 -13.24 1.49 15.48
N LYS A 79 -13.31 0.92 16.70
CA LYS A 79 -12.83 -0.44 16.91
C LYS A 79 -13.68 -1.37 16.02
N GLU A 80 -13.08 -2.15 15.14
CA GLU A 80 -13.67 -3.45 14.80
C GLU A 80 -13.53 -4.34 16.04
N GLU A 81 -14.49 -4.22 16.97
CA GLU A 81 -14.71 -5.23 17.99
C GLU A 81 -15.42 -6.42 17.33
N GLY A 82 -14.77 -7.58 17.42
CA GLY A 82 -15.23 -8.82 16.79
C GLY A 82 -16.66 -9.21 17.18
N LYS A 83 -17.41 -9.68 16.18
CA LYS A 83 -18.55 -10.58 16.34
C LYS A 83 -18.53 -11.62 15.21
N PRO A 84 -19.04 -12.85 15.48
CA PRO A 84 -18.71 -14.04 14.70
C PRO A 84 -19.35 -14.03 13.33
N GLN A 85 -18.63 -14.62 12.37
CA GLN A 85 -19.08 -14.84 11.01
C GLN A 85 -20.32 -15.75 11.01
N ASP A 86 -21.49 -15.17 10.73
CA ASP A 86 -22.64 -15.95 10.30
C ASP A 86 -22.60 -16.12 8.78
N LYS A 87 -22.78 -17.36 8.34
CA LYS A 87 -22.68 -17.78 6.95
C LYS A 87 -23.92 -17.33 6.19
N SER A 88 -23.83 -16.24 5.44
CA SER A 88 -24.75 -15.95 4.33
C SER A 88 -24.06 -15.00 3.35
N ILE A 89 -23.38 -15.57 2.35
CA ILE A 89 -22.78 -14.81 1.25
C ILE A 89 -23.91 -14.48 0.26
N ALA A 90 -24.52 -13.32 0.44
CA ALA A 90 -25.18 -12.60 -0.65
C ALA A 90 -24.17 -11.57 -1.19
N ALA A 91 -23.93 -11.61 -2.50
CA ALA A 91 -22.94 -10.81 -3.21
C ALA A 91 -23.22 -9.30 -3.08
N GLY A 92 -22.58 -8.65 -2.11
CA GLY A 92 -22.39 -7.21 -2.05
C GLY A 92 -21.04 -6.85 -2.65
N LYS A 93 -21.01 -5.87 -3.57
CA LYS A 93 -19.77 -5.36 -4.18
C LYS A 93 -18.76 -4.95 -3.10
N PRO A 94 -17.47 -5.28 -3.24
CA PRO A 94 -16.46 -4.74 -2.35
C PRO A 94 -16.43 -3.21 -2.51
N SER A 95 -16.47 -2.50 -1.38
CA SER A 95 -16.15 -1.07 -1.31
C SER A 95 -14.84 -0.84 -2.06
N GLU A 96 -14.84 0.04 -3.05
CA GLU A 96 -13.63 0.45 -3.75
C GLU A 96 -12.70 1.10 -2.74
N SER A 97 -11.74 0.30 -2.28
CA SER A 97 -10.68 0.74 -1.41
C SER A 97 -9.93 1.86 -2.14
N THR A 98 -9.90 3.06 -1.52
CA THR A 98 -9.26 4.28 -2.06
C THR A 98 -7.73 4.17 -2.24
N ASN A 99 -7.21 2.99 -1.96
CA ASN A 99 -5.80 2.68 -1.95
C ASN A 99 -5.29 2.65 -3.39
N GLY A 100 -4.05 3.08 -3.57
CA GLY A 100 -3.28 2.89 -4.80
C GLY A 100 -3.02 1.40 -5.08
N ALA A 101 -4.09 0.63 -5.22
CA ALA A 101 -4.11 -0.74 -5.68
C ALA A 101 -3.43 -0.79 -7.04
N LEU A 102 -2.59 -1.80 -7.21
CA LEU A 102 -1.92 -2.09 -8.46
C LEU A 102 -2.96 -2.34 -9.55
N GLU A 103 -3.13 -1.39 -10.46
CA GLU A 103 -3.40 -1.81 -11.83
C GLU A 103 -2.21 -2.63 -12.30
N SER A 104 -2.50 -3.72 -13.03
CA SER A 104 -1.50 -4.63 -13.53
C SER A 104 -0.50 -3.87 -14.40
N VAL A 105 0.74 -3.74 -13.93
CA VAL A 105 1.82 -3.17 -14.74
C VAL A 105 2.03 -4.09 -15.96
N PRO A 106 1.97 -3.59 -17.20
CA PRO A 106 2.35 -4.39 -18.36
C PRO A 106 3.81 -4.83 -18.22
N ALA A 107 4.09 -6.10 -18.50
CA ALA A 107 5.44 -6.66 -18.44
C ALA A 107 6.38 -5.88 -19.36
N GLY A 108 7.35 -5.14 -18.82
CA GLY A 108 8.32 -4.47 -19.68
C GLY A 108 9.27 -3.42 -19.13
N GLU A 109 9.26 -3.03 -17.84
CA GLU A 109 10.22 -2.03 -17.35
C GLU A 109 11.40 -2.68 -16.62
N HIS A 110 12.46 -2.93 -17.38
CA HIS A 110 13.81 -3.17 -16.87
C HIS A 110 14.32 -1.92 -16.15
N TYR A 111 14.52 -2.01 -14.83
CA TYR A 111 15.29 -1.00 -14.11
C TYR A 111 16.76 -1.10 -14.52
N ILE A 112 17.32 0.02 -15.00
CA ILE A 112 18.74 0.15 -15.32
C ILE A 112 19.56 -0.09 -14.05
N LYS A 113 20.42 -1.10 -14.11
CA LYS A 113 21.44 -1.38 -13.11
C LYS A 113 22.54 -0.31 -13.25
N VAL A 114 22.68 0.54 -12.24
CA VAL A 114 23.86 1.42 -12.07
C VAL A 114 25.01 0.58 -11.53
#